data_AF-A0A815LC06-F1
#
_entry.id   AF-A0A815LC06-F1
#
_cell.length_a   1.000
_cell.length_b   1.000
_cell.length_c   1.000
_cell.angle_alpha   90.00
_cell.angle_beta   90.00
_cell.angle_gamma   90.00
#
_symmetry.space_group_name_H-M   'P 1'
#
loop_
_entity.id
_entity.type
_entity.pdbx_description
1 polymer ?
#
loop_
_entity_poly.entity_id
_entity_poly.type
_entity_poly.pdbx_seq_one_letter_code
_entity_poly.pdbx_strand_id
1 'polypeptide(L)'
;MHMPTTGISKFLDRLLRPLFDKHVRSTTIIDGVDLIRRLQAYTANGYLKPTTYLCTFDITDLYTMLPQEESLDILTEFLLEHGYTKVNAVPIDAIRKLARLVHTENVFSYEKRFYRQVVGGAMGSAFTLTLANVFMWKWEKRLVQQQVNTNENYGRHVQYIDDIFFTSNQPLNKINEMLDNGNDFHPNIKLVRQIGKNVSFLDVFIANDHGTLKTCVYHKEAAEPYTVPFNSDHPHHTFRNVIGTALLRAVRYSSTLSTFQKEQRTIKLMLLYMNYTPRFIYSRFHSFITIHAKTSNIQPFIHDENEFRAIRQKMLNIPTIPEYRMTSRIESDNVTSDPESMETSVLKTKSTKSSK
;
A
#
# COMPACT_ATOMS: atom_id res chain seq x y z
N MET A 1 4.92 -28.03 3.29
CA MET A 1 6.30 -28.28 2.82
C MET A 1 7.06 -26.98 2.92
N HIS A 2 8.04 -26.86 3.83
CA HIS A 2 8.88 -25.65 3.89
C HIS A 2 9.85 -25.70 2.72
N MET A 3 9.86 -24.67 1.86
CA MET A 3 10.84 -24.62 0.77
C MET A 3 12.25 -24.55 1.38
N PRO A 4 13.25 -25.26 0.84
CA PRO A 4 14.61 -25.27 1.40
C PRO A 4 15.20 -23.86 1.59
N THR A 5 14.82 -22.92 0.72
CA THR A 5 15.30 -21.54 0.69
C THR A 5 14.51 -20.58 1.60
N THR A 6 13.50 -21.06 2.35
CA THR A 6 12.61 -20.21 3.16
C THR A 6 13.38 -19.36 4.18
N GLY A 7 14.39 -19.94 4.84
CA GLY A 7 15.22 -19.22 5.83
C GLY A 7 16.01 -18.09 5.19
N ILE A 8 16.60 -18.34 4.03
CA ILE A 8 17.38 -17.37 3.26
C ILE A 8 16.46 -16.26 2.71
N SER A 9 15.28 -16.63 2.20
CA SER A 9 14.27 -15.68 1.74
C SER A 9 13.85 -14.71 2.86
N LYS A 10 13.53 -15.22 4.06
CA LYS A 10 13.20 -14.37 5.22
C LYS A 10 14.38 -13.52 5.70
N PHE A 11 15.61 -14.02 5.58
CA PHE A 11 16.81 -13.27 5.91
C PHE A 11 17.01 -12.10 4.96
N LEU A 12 16.97 -12.35 3.65
CA LEU A 12 17.12 -11.31 2.62
C LEU A 12 16.01 -10.26 2.69
N ASP A 13 14.75 -10.68 2.90
CA ASP A 13 13.63 -9.74 3.03
C ASP A 13 13.83 -8.79 4.21
N ARG A 14 14.16 -9.33 5.39
CA ARG A 14 14.45 -8.51 6.58
C ARG A 14 15.66 -7.59 6.41
N LEU A 15 16.64 -8.02 5.60
CA LEU A 15 17.85 -7.24 5.32
C LEU A 15 17.59 -6.09 4.34
N LEU A 16 16.76 -6.32 3.32
CA LEU A 16 16.63 -5.43 2.15
C LEU A 16 15.35 -4.61 2.15
N ARG A 17 14.26 -5.12 2.75
CA ARG A 17 12.96 -4.44 2.72
C ARG A 17 12.97 -3.09 3.44
N PRO A 18 13.58 -2.95 4.63
CA PRO A 18 13.71 -1.65 5.28
C PRO A 18 14.47 -0.61 4.42
N LEU A 19 15.56 -1.01 3.77
CA LEU A 19 16.34 -0.16 2.86
C LEU A 19 15.51 0.28 1.65
N PHE A 20 14.77 -0.66 1.07
CA PHE A 20 13.85 -0.37 -0.02
C PHE A 20 12.79 0.65 0.42
N ASP A 21 12.06 0.36 1.51
CA ASP A 21 11.00 1.23 2.05
C ASP A 21 11.54 2.66 2.33
N LYS A 22 12.80 2.78 2.78
CA LYS A 22 13.48 4.07 3.03
C LYS A 22 13.67 4.88 1.75
N HIS A 23 14.25 4.27 0.71
CA HIS A 23 14.63 4.99 -0.52
C HIS A 23 13.46 5.25 -1.46
N VAL A 24 12.40 4.44 -1.42
CA VAL A 24 11.21 4.61 -2.28
C VAL A 24 10.02 5.26 -1.56
N ARG A 25 10.19 5.78 -0.34
CA ARG A 25 9.09 6.35 0.45
C ARG A 25 8.34 7.46 -0.26
N SER A 26 9.04 8.29 -1.03
CA SER A 26 8.44 9.41 -1.78
C SER A 26 7.49 8.92 -2.88
N THR A 27 7.82 7.80 -3.53
CA THR A 27 7.04 7.20 -4.62
C THR A 27 6.06 6.11 -4.16
N THR A 28 6.03 5.78 -2.86
CA THR A 28 5.17 4.73 -2.32
C THR A 28 3.84 5.25 -1.80
N ILE A 29 2.71 4.80 -2.33
CA ILE A 29 1.38 4.99 -1.72
C ILE A 29 1.12 3.86 -0.71
N ILE A 30 0.95 4.22 0.55
CA ILE A 30 0.80 3.22 1.62
C ILE A 30 -0.61 2.63 1.65
N ASP A 31 -1.62 3.47 1.50
CA ASP A 31 -3.03 3.09 1.44
C ASP A 31 -3.87 4.25 0.86
N GLY A 32 -5.19 4.08 0.81
CA GLY A 32 -6.08 5.12 0.32
C GLY A 32 -6.08 6.41 1.16
N VAL A 33 -5.72 6.36 2.44
CA VAL A 33 -5.61 7.56 3.30
C VAL A 33 -4.38 8.37 2.89
N ASP A 34 -3.22 7.72 2.69
CA ASP A 34 -2.00 8.37 2.17
C ASP A 34 -2.28 9.00 0.79
N LEU A 35 -2.95 8.27 -0.12
CA LEU A 35 -3.32 8.80 -1.43
C LEU A 35 -4.21 10.04 -1.34
N ILE A 36 -5.25 10.01 -0.52
CA ILE A 36 -6.15 11.16 -0.36
C ILE A 36 -5.38 12.38 0.16
N ARG A 37 -4.48 12.21 1.13
CA ARG A 37 -3.65 13.31 1.65
C ARG A 37 -2.73 13.88 0.58
N ARG A 38 -2.09 13.02 -0.22
CA ARG A 38 -1.26 13.42 -1.37
C ARG A 38 -2.06 14.21 -2.40
N LEU A 39 -3.26 13.76 -2.74
CA LEU A 39 -4.15 14.45 -3.70
C LEU A 39 -4.70 15.77 -3.14
N GLN A 40 -4.97 15.85 -1.84
CA GLN A 40 -5.34 17.10 -1.19
C GLN A 40 -4.21 18.11 -1.25
N ALA A 41 -2.96 17.70 -0.99
CA ALA A 41 -1.80 18.56 -1.12
C ALA A 41 -1.58 19.02 -2.58
N TYR A 42 -1.69 18.08 -3.53
CA TYR A 42 -1.62 18.38 -4.97
C TYR A 42 -2.68 19.40 -5.41
N THR A 43 -3.91 19.27 -4.89
CA THR A 43 -5.01 20.23 -5.15
C THR A 43 -4.74 21.58 -4.48
N ALA A 44 -4.28 21.60 -3.23
CA ALA A 44 -3.98 22.82 -2.49
C ALA A 44 -2.85 23.66 -3.14
N ASN A 45 -1.91 23.00 -3.82
CA ASN A 45 -0.87 23.66 -4.61
C ASN A 45 -1.35 24.17 -5.99
N GLY A 46 -2.64 24.00 -6.32
CA GLY A 46 -3.21 24.46 -7.59
C GLY A 46 -2.87 23.60 -8.80
N TYR A 47 -2.36 22.38 -8.59
CA TYR A 47 -1.94 21.49 -9.68
C TYR A 47 -3.11 20.72 -10.31
N LEU A 48 -4.20 20.49 -9.55
CA LEU A 48 -5.41 19.87 -10.07
C LEU A 48 -6.23 20.86 -10.90
N LYS A 49 -6.12 20.74 -12.23
CA LYS A 49 -6.85 21.53 -13.22
C LYS A 49 -8.08 20.77 -13.71
N PRO A 50 -9.08 21.43 -14.30
CA PRO A 50 -10.18 20.75 -14.98
C PRO A 50 -9.71 19.78 -16.08
N THR A 51 -8.54 20.07 -16.69
CA THR A 51 -7.92 19.25 -17.73
C THR A 51 -7.06 18.11 -17.20
N THR A 52 -6.76 18.04 -15.89
CA THR A 52 -5.94 16.95 -15.32
C THR A 52 -6.60 15.59 -15.51
N TYR A 53 -5.84 14.63 -16.04
CA TYR A 53 -6.19 13.22 -16.09
C TYR A 53 -5.72 12.51 -14.83
N LEU A 54 -6.56 11.59 -14.36
CA LEU A 54 -6.20 10.60 -13.36
C LEU A 54 -5.89 9.32 -14.12
N CYS A 55 -4.76 8.71 -13.78
CA CYS A 55 -4.27 7.52 -14.46
C CYS A 55 -3.98 6.44 -13.43
N THR A 56 -4.56 5.27 -13.63
CA THR A 56 -4.18 4.06 -12.93
C THR A 56 -3.69 3.05 -13.94
N PHE A 57 -2.72 2.24 -13.55
CA PHE A 57 -2.37 1.08 -14.35
C PHE A 57 -1.87 -0.05 -13.47
N ASP A 58 -2.14 -1.25 -13.97
CA ASP A 58 -1.81 -2.53 -13.37
C ASP A 58 -0.76 -3.24 -14.23
N ILE A 59 0.15 -3.96 -13.60
CA ILE A 59 1.14 -4.80 -14.28
C ILE A 59 0.71 -6.25 -14.17
N THR A 60 0.38 -6.85 -15.31
CA THR A 60 -0.08 -8.24 -15.33
C THR A 60 1.07 -9.20 -15.06
N ASP A 61 0.84 -10.18 -14.18
CA ASP A 61 1.69 -11.36 -13.98
C ASP A 61 3.15 -11.06 -13.56
N LEU A 62 3.41 -9.92 -12.89
CA LEU A 62 4.77 -9.52 -12.53
C LEU A 62 5.53 -10.61 -11.75
N TYR A 63 4.89 -11.24 -10.77
CA TYR A 63 5.51 -12.28 -9.96
C TYR A 63 5.90 -13.53 -10.74
N THR A 64 5.04 -13.98 -11.64
CA THR A 64 5.24 -15.21 -12.42
C THR A 64 6.17 -14.98 -13.60
N MET A 65 6.38 -13.72 -13.99
CA MET A 65 7.18 -13.36 -15.16
C MET A 65 8.43 -12.53 -14.85
N LEU A 66 8.76 -12.35 -13.57
CA LEU A 66 9.96 -11.65 -13.11
C LEU A 66 11.24 -12.26 -13.74
N PRO A 67 12.03 -11.49 -14.50
CA PRO A 67 13.26 -12.00 -15.13
C PRO A 67 14.33 -12.29 -14.09
N GLN A 68 14.86 -13.53 -14.07
CA GLN A 68 15.64 -14.00 -12.92
C GLN A 68 16.99 -13.27 -12.75
N GLU A 69 17.86 -13.36 -13.74
CA GLU A 69 19.20 -12.78 -13.67
C GLU A 69 19.18 -11.26 -13.65
N GLU A 70 18.35 -10.67 -14.52
CA GLU A 70 18.18 -9.22 -14.61
C GLU A 70 17.66 -8.62 -13.31
N SER A 71 16.73 -9.28 -12.60
CA SER A 71 16.28 -8.79 -11.29
C SER A 71 17.40 -8.78 -10.25
N LEU A 72 18.34 -9.74 -10.32
CA LEU A 72 19.52 -9.75 -9.44
C LEU A 72 20.51 -8.65 -9.81
N ASP A 73 20.66 -8.34 -11.10
CA ASP A 73 21.45 -7.20 -11.59
C ASP A 73 20.84 -5.88 -11.10
N ILE A 74 19.53 -5.71 -11.25
CA ILE A 74 18.81 -4.53 -10.77
C ILE A 74 18.89 -4.40 -9.25
N LEU A 75 18.84 -5.51 -8.49
CA LEU A 75 19.07 -5.48 -7.04
C LEU A 75 20.48 -4.97 -6.71
N THR A 76 21.48 -5.41 -7.46
CA THR A 76 22.87 -4.98 -7.28
C THR A 76 23.01 -3.49 -7.62
N GLU A 77 22.42 -3.05 -8.73
CA GLU A 77 22.35 -1.64 -9.14
C GLU A 77 21.69 -0.78 -8.06
N PHE A 78 20.52 -1.19 -7.55
CA PHE A 78 19.79 -0.48 -6.51
C PHE A 78 20.66 -0.23 -5.27
N LEU A 79 21.38 -1.25 -4.81
CA LEU A 79 22.24 -1.13 -3.64
C LEU A 79 23.43 -0.19 -3.90
N LEU A 80 24.09 -0.33 -5.05
CA LEU A 80 25.25 0.50 -5.42
C LEU A 80 24.86 1.97 -5.61
N GLU A 81 23.73 2.24 -6.27
CA GLU A 81 23.25 3.60 -6.52
C GLU A 81 22.94 4.37 -5.24
N HIS A 82 22.51 3.67 -4.19
CA HIS A 82 22.26 4.25 -2.86
C HIS A 82 23.49 4.16 -1.93
N GLY A 83 24.67 3.87 -2.48
CA GLY A 83 25.95 3.94 -1.76
C GLY A 83 26.27 2.73 -0.88
N TYR A 84 25.55 1.61 -1.03
CA TYR A 84 25.88 0.39 -0.30
C TYR A 84 26.95 -0.40 -1.03
N THR A 85 27.94 -0.90 -0.28
CA THR A 85 28.85 -1.99 -0.71
C THR A 85 28.65 -3.26 0.12
N LYS A 86 27.98 -3.10 1.27
CA LYS A 86 27.53 -4.14 2.19
C LYS A 86 26.28 -3.67 2.92
N VAL A 87 25.42 -4.59 3.35
CA VAL A 87 24.25 -4.32 4.20
C VAL A 87 24.36 -5.16 5.47
N ASN A 88 24.33 -4.53 6.64
CA ASN A 88 24.54 -5.19 7.95
C ASN A 88 25.72 -6.17 7.94
N ALA A 89 26.87 -5.69 7.47
CA ALA A 89 28.12 -6.44 7.27
C ALA A 89 28.10 -7.56 6.21
N VAL A 90 27.00 -7.78 5.49
CA VAL A 90 26.91 -8.73 4.38
C VAL A 90 27.32 -8.03 3.07
N PRO A 91 28.40 -8.46 2.40
CA PRO A 91 28.81 -7.88 1.12
C PRO A 91 27.74 -8.08 0.03
N ILE A 92 27.64 -7.14 -0.91
CA ILE A 92 26.67 -7.23 -2.03
C ILE A 92 26.81 -8.53 -2.82
N ASP A 93 28.04 -9.01 -3.06
CA ASP A 93 28.24 -10.28 -3.77
C ASP A 93 27.63 -11.48 -3.03
N ALA A 94 27.69 -11.48 -1.69
CA ALA A 94 27.05 -12.51 -0.87
C ALA A 94 25.53 -12.37 -0.91
N ILE A 95 25.00 -11.14 -0.85
CA ILE A 95 23.55 -10.87 -1.01
C ILE A 95 23.07 -11.39 -2.36
N ARG A 96 23.77 -11.07 -3.45
CA ARG A 96 23.45 -11.52 -4.81
C ARG A 96 23.47 -13.06 -4.92
N LYS A 97 24.47 -13.73 -4.33
CA LYS A 97 24.55 -15.21 -4.32
C LYS A 97 23.38 -15.84 -3.56
N LEU A 98 23.02 -15.30 -2.39
CA LEU A 98 21.88 -15.77 -1.61
C LEU A 98 20.55 -15.53 -2.34
N ALA A 99 20.41 -14.35 -2.96
CA ALA A 99 19.24 -13.99 -3.75
C ALA A 99 19.06 -14.92 -4.95
N ARG A 100 20.15 -15.22 -5.66
CA ARG A 100 20.18 -16.21 -6.74
C ARG A 100 19.68 -17.56 -6.25
N LEU A 101 20.21 -18.06 -5.14
CA LEU A 101 19.82 -19.35 -4.58
C LEU A 101 18.31 -19.40 -4.27
N VAL A 102 17.73 -18.34 -3.68
CA VAL A 102 16.29 -18.26 -3.41
C VAL A 102 15.47 -18.30 -4.71
N HIS A 103 15.98 -17.68 -5.76
CA HIS A 103 15.25 -17.51 -7.02
C HIS A 103 15.37 -18.72 -7.96
N THR A 104 16.54 -19.38 -8.02
CA THR A 104 16.81 -20.53 -8.90
C THR A 104 16.41 -21.86 -8.28
N GLU A 105 16.54 -22.01 -6.96
CA GLU A 105 16.22 -23.27 -6.25
C GLU A 105 14.76 -23.30 -5.74
N ASN A 106 13.87 -22.78 -6.56
CA ASN A 106 12.44 -22.77 -6.30
C ASN A 106 11.81 -24.07 -6.81
N VAL A 107 11.79 -25.07 -5.93
CA VAL A 107 11.27 -26.42 -6.21
C VAL A 107 9.99 -26.66 -5.41
N PHE A 108 8.94 -27.13 -6.08
CA PHE A 108 7.68 -27.53 -5.45
C PHE A 108 7.24 -28.92 -5.93
N SER A 109 6.33 -29.54 -5.19
CA SER A 109 5.72 -30.81 -5.59
C SER A 109 4.25 -30.64 -5.91
N TYR A 110 3.81 -31.23 -7.01
CA TYR A 110 2.41 -31.28 -7.42
C TYR A 110 2.14 -32.68 -8.01
N GLU A 111 1.04 -33.31 -7.61
CA GLU A 111 0.69 -34.68 -8.04
C GLU A 111 1.84 -35.70 -7.92
N LYS A 112 2.57 -35.66 -6.79
CA LYS A 112 3.74 -36.53 -6.50
C LYS A 112 4.90 -36.38 -7.49
N ARG A 113 4.93 -35.32 -8.30
CA ARG A 113 6.06 -34.93 -9.17
C ARG A 113 6.72 -33.67 -8.64
N PHE A 114 8.02 -33.57 -8.83
CA PHE A 114 8.80 -32.37 -8.48
C PHE A 114 8.94 -31.48 -9.70
N TYR A 115 8.74 -30.19 -9.49
CA TYR A 115 8.86 -29.15 -10.50
C TYR A 115 9.80 -28.07 -10.00
N ARG A 116 10.64 -27.54 -10.89
CA ARG A 116 11.44 -26.35 -10.63
C ARG A 116 10.88 -25.21 -11.46
N GLN A 117 10.59 -24.08 -10.80
CA GLN A 117 10.15 -22.88 -11.50
C GLN A 117 11.34 -22.26 -12.25
N VAL A 118 11.22 -22.10 -13.57
CA VAL A 118 12.27 -21.60 -14.45
C VAL A 118 12.18 -20.10 -14.75
N VAL A 119 11.01 -19.49 -14.55
CA VAL A 119 10.72 -18.07 -14.77
C VAL A 119 9.87 -17.55 -13.62
N GLY A 120 10.09 -16.30 -13.21
CA GLY A 120 9.39 -15.67 -12.11
C GLY A 120 9.91 -16.12 -10.74
N GLY A 121 9.27 -15.61 -9.69
CA GLY A 121 9.57 -15.97 -8.31
C GLY A 121 8.49 -16.83 -7.66
N ALA A 122 8.86 -17.47 -6.55
CA ALA A 122 7.93 -18.30 -5.80
C ALA A 122 6.85 -17.44 -5.15
N MET A 123 5.58 -17.72 -5.46
CA MET A 123 4.47 -17.10 -4.74
C MET A 123 4.58 -17.44 -3.24
N GLY A 124 4.46 -16.42 -2.39
CA GLY A 124 4.60 -16.57 -0.94
C GLY A 124 6.05 -16.56 -0.40
N SER A 125 7.06 -16.44 -1.26
CA SER A 125 8.43 -16.16 -0.80
C SER A 125 8.55 -14.70 -0.35
N ALA A 126 8.98 -14.50 0.90
CA ALA A 126 9.15 -13.16 1.48
C ALA A 126 10.06 -12.26 0.63
N PHE A 127 11.21 -12.79 0.21
CA PHE A 127 12.18 -12.05 -0.60
C PHE A 127 11.66 -11.70 -2.00
N THR A 128 10.81 -12.54 -2.60
CA THR A 128 10.33 -12.32 -3.97
C THR A 128 9.52 -11.03 -4.11
N LEU A 129 8.70 -10.68 -3.13
CA LEU A 129 7.99 -9.39 -3.07
C LEU A 129 8.98 -8.21 -3.05
N THR A 130 10.05 -8.32 -2.27
CA THR A 130 11.07 -7.26 -2.18
C THR A 130 11.89 -7.15 -3.47
N LEU A 131 12.24 -8.28 -4.09
CA LEU A 131 12.95 -8.29 -5.37
C LEU A 131 12.10 -7.70 -6.51
N ALA A 132 10.83 -8.09 -6.61
CA ALA A 132 9.91 -7.55 -7.62
C ALA A 132 9.68 -6.03 -7.41
N ASN A 133 9.62 -5.57 -6.16
CA ASN A 133 9.57 -4.14 -5.85
C ASN A 133 10.82 -3.37 -6.29
N VAL A 134 12.00 -3.96 -6.16
CA VAL A 134 13.27 -3.38 -6.62
C VAL A 134 13.36 -3.37 -8.15
N PHE A 135 12.89 -4.44 -8.81
CA PHE A 135 12.72 -4.46 -10.26
C PHE A 135 11.81 -3.32 -10.72
N MET A 136 10.67 -3.13 -10.06
CA MET A 136 9.74 -2.04 -10.35
C MET A 136 10.31 -0.65 -10.08
N TRP A 137 11.19 -0.52 -9.09
CA TRP A 137 11.90 0.73 -8.86
C TRP A 137 12.73 1.14 -10.09
N LYS A 138 13.42 0.19 -10.74
CA LYS A 138 14.17 0.48 -11.97
C LYS A 138 13.23 0.84 -13.13
N TRP A 139 12.16 0.05 -13.30
CA TRP A 139 11.15 0.28 -14.33
C TRP A 139 10.52 1.68 -14.22
N GLU A 140 10.15 2.10 -13.01
CA GLU A 140 9.40 3.35 -12.79
C GLU A 140 10.27 4.61 -12.85
N LYS A 141 11.61 4.51 -12.81
CA LYS A 141 12.52 5.67 -12.73
C LYS A 141 12.20 6.78 -13.73
N ARG A 142 12.05 6.43 -15.02
CA ARG A 142 11.80 7.41 -16.08
C ARG A 142 10.45 8.09 -15.88
N LEU A 143 9.43 7.33 -15.51
CA LEU A 143 8.08 7.83 -15.29
C LEU A 143 8.03 8.74 -14.05
N VAL A 144 8.67 8.34 -12.95
CA VAL A 144 8.83 9.17 -11.74
C VAL A 144 9.53 10.49 -12.06
N GLN A 145 10.65 10.44 -12.79
CA GLN A 145 11.40 11.64 -13.16
C GLN A 145 10.56 12.61 -14.00
N GLN A 146 9.77 12.08 -14.93
CA GLN A 146 8.83 12.89 -15.71
C GLN A 146 7.77 13.55 -14.82
N GLN A 147 7.15 12.80 -13.90
CA GLN A 147 6.14 13.36 -13.00
C GLN A 147 6.72 14.45 -12.08
N VAL A 148 7.93 14.26 -11.56
CA VAL A 148 8.63 15.28 -10.76
C VAL A 148 8.85 16.56 -11.57
N ASN A 149 9.30 16.45 -12.82
CA ASN A 149 9.54 17.59 -13.70
C ASN A 149 8.26 18.37 -14.04
N THR A 150 7.11 17.69 -14.04
CA THR A 150 5.81 18.30 -14.36
C THR A 150 4.97 18.66 -13.12
N ASN A 151 5.53 18.52 -11.91
CA ASN A 151 4.84 18.70 -10.63
C ASN A 151 3.57 17.85 -10.50
N GLU A 152 3.60 16.66 -11.07
CA GLU A 152 2.48 15.71 -11.06
C GLU A 152 2.58 14.75 -9.88
N ASN A 153 1.43 14.27 -9.42
CA ASN A 153 1.40 13.25 -8.39
C ASN A 153 1.79 11.89 -8.99
N TYR A 154 2.66 11.16 -8.29
CA TYR A 154 2.97 9.77 -8.59
C TYR A 154 2.92 8.95 -7.30
N GLY A 155 2.42 7.73 -7.40
CA GLY A 155 2.84 6.70 -6.48
C GLY A 155 2.39 5.30 -6.84
N ARG A 156 3.12 4.33 -6.28
CA ARG A 156 2.91 2.90 -6.43
C ARG A 156 2.60 2.26 -5.10
N HIS A 157 1.69 1.31 -5.08
CA HIS A 157 1.38 0.58 -3.86
C HIS A 157 2.27 -0.65 -3.68
N VAL A 158 3.31 -0.54 -2.86
CA VAL A 158 4.38 -1.57 -2.76
C VAL A 158 3.99 -2.92 -2.16
N GLN A 159 2.75 -3.11 -1.68
CA GLN A 159 2.25 -4.43 -1.26
C GLN A 159 1.53 -5.16 -2.40
N TYR A 160 0.87 -4.41 -3.29
CA TYR A 160 0.30 -4.89 -4.55
C TYR A 160 1.11 -4.23 -5.66
N ILE A 161 2.28 -4.82 -5.92
CA ILE A 161 3.38 -4.25 -6.73
C ILE A 161 2.89 -3.67 -8.07
N ASP A 162 1.79 -4.22 -8.57
CA ASP A 162 1.19 -3.95 -9.86
C ASP A 162 0.35 -2.65 -9.87
N ASP A 163 -0.15 -2.18 -8.72
CA ASP A 163 -1.03 -1.01 -8.61
C ASP A 163 -0.24 0.31 -8.61
N ILE A 164 -0.35 1.08 -9.70
CA ILE A 164 0.26 2.41 -9.84
C ILE A 164 -0.80 3.49 -10.11
N PHE A 165 -0.60 4.66 -9.51
CA PHE A 165 -1.43 5.84 -9.69
C PHE A 165 -0.58 7.07 -10.02
N PHE A 166 -1.02 7.88 -10.99
CA PHE A 166 -0.45 9.19 -11.21
C PHE A 166 -1.47 10.19 -11.79
N THR A 167 -1.18 11.48 -11.66
CA THR A 167 -1.94 12.56 -12.30
C THR A 167 -1.18 13.08 -13.50
N SER A 168 -1.88 13.63 -14.50
CA SER A 168 -1.19 14.30 -15.61
C SER A 168 -2.02 15.41 -16.22
N ASN A 169 -1.42 16.59 -16.36
CA ASN A 169 -1.93 17.71 -17.14
C ASN A 169 -1.49 17.68 -18.60
N GLN A 170 -0.75 16.64 -19.02
CA GLN A 170 -0.31 16.49 -20.41
C GLN A 170 -1.48 16.08 -21.32
N PRO A 171 -1.38 16.35 -22.63
CA PRO A 171 -2.30 15.81 -23.62
C PRO A 171 -2.37 14.27 -23.59
N LEU A 172 -3.55 13.72 -23.85
CA LEU A 172 -3.80 12.28 -23.74
C LEU A 172 -2.86 11.41 -24.63
N ASN A 173 -2.48 11.90 -25.81
CA ASN A 173 -1.52 11.22 -26.67
C ASN A 173 -0.13 11.10 -26.02
N LYS A 174 0.34 12.14 -25.31
CA LYS A 174 1.61 12.10 -24.58
C LYS A 174 1.57 11.17 -23.38
N ILE A 175 0.43 11.08 -22.70
CA ILE A 175 0.23 10.10 -21.62
C ILE A 175 0.31 8.68 -22.19
N ASN A 176 -0.37 8.41 -23.30
CA ASN A 176 -0.31 7.08 -23.94
C ASN A 176 1.10 6.75 -24.42
N GLU A 177 1.79 7.67 -25.10
CA GLU A 177 3.19 7.48 -25.55
C GLU A 177 4.12 7.13 -24.38
N MET A 178 3.98 7.83 -23.24
CA MET A 178 4.74 7.52 -22.03
C MET A 178 4.47 6.11 -21.51
N LEU A 179 3.20 5.68 -21.49
CA LEU A 179 2.82 4.36 -21.01
C LEU A 179 3.21 3.25 -22.00
N ASP A 180 3.14 3.50 -23.30
CA ASP A 180 3.58 2.57 -24.34
C ASP A 180 5.10 2.34 -24.23
N ASN A 181 5.89 3.39 -24.04
CA ASN A 181 7.33 3.27 -23.74
C ASN A 181 7.62 2.46 -22.46
N GLY A 182 6.73 2.55 -21.45
CA GLY A 182 6.82 1.74 -20.23
C GLY A 182 6.52 0.26 -20.49
N ASN A 183 5.60 -0.03 -21.41
CA ASN A 183 5.26 -1.38 -21.82
C ASN A 183 6.41 -2.04 -22.60
N ASP A 184 7.19 -1.24 -23.33
CA ASP A 184 8.36 -1.68 -24.09
C ASP A 184 9.61 -1.91 -23.22
N PHE A 185 9.54 -1.66 -21.91
CA PHE A 185 10.68 -1.87 -21.01
C PHE A 185 11.15 -3.33 -20.99
N HIS A 186 10.23 -4.28 -20.98
CA HIS A 186 10.55 -5.71 -20.97
C HIS A 186 9.39 -6.54 -21.56
N PRO A 187 9.65 -7.56 -22.39
CA PRO A 187 8.61 -8.34 -23.08
C PRO A 187 7.60 -9.05 -22.15
N ASN A 188 8.01 -9.30 -20.91
CA ASN A 188 7.19 -9.93 -19.88
C ASN A 188 6.29 -8.96 -19.10
N ILE A 189 6.46 -7.65 -19.28
CA ILE A 189 5.63 -6.64 -18.61
C ILE A 189 4.48 -6.30 -19.54
N LYS A 190 3.26 -6.36 -19.02
CA LYS A 190 2.06 -5.91 -19.73
C LYS A 190 1.30 -4.94 -18.85
N LEU A 191 1.05 -3.75 -19.38
CA LEU A 191 0.32 -2.70 -18.70
C LEU A 191 -1.16 -2.73 -19.06
N VAL A 192 -2.01 -2.80 -18.05
CA VAL A 192 -3.44 -2.53 -18.17
C VAL A 192 -3.69 -1.14 -17.62
N ARG A 193 -4.05 -0.18 -18.47
CA ARG A 193 -4.19 1.23 -18.09
C ARG A 193 -5.64 1.71 -18.11
N GLN A 194 -6.00 2.53 -17.15
CA GLN A 194 -7.23 3.30 -17.11
C GLN A 194 -6.88 4.79 -16.98
N ILE A 195 -7.29 5.58 -17.96
CA ILE A 195 -7.04 7.02 -18.00
C ILE A 195 -8.40 7.72 -18.08
N GLY A 196 -8.64 8.69 -17.21
CA GLY A 196 -9.88 9.43 -17.24
C GLY A 196 -9.96 10.56 -16.24
N LYS A 197 -11.15 11.13 -16.11
CA LYS A 197 -11.48 12.07 -15.02
C LYS A 197 -11.90 11.36 -13.75
N ASN A 198 -12.27 10.09 -13.87
CA ASN A 198 -12.74 9.25 -12.79
C ASN A 198 -12.01 7.91 -12.87
N VAL A 199 -11.34 7.52 -11.80
CA VAL A 199 -10.63 6.25 -11.69
C VAL A 199 -10.83 5.66 -10.29
N SER A 200 -10.62 4.36 -10.17
CA SER A 200 -10.52 3.69 -8.87
C SER A 200 -9.08 3.25 -8.63
N PHE A 201 -8.56 3.49 -7.44
CA PHE A 201 -7.26 3.00 -6.99
C PHE A 201 -7.39 2.44 -5.58
N LEU A 202 -6.92 1.21 -5.36
CA LEU A 202 -7.20 0.45 -4.14
C LEU A 202 -8.73 0.40 -3.87
N ASP A 203 -9.16 0.89 -2.71
CA ASP A 203 -10.56 0.98 -2.30
C ASP A 203 -11.11 2.43 -2.33
N VAL A 204 -10.46 3.33 -3.08
CA VAL A 204 -10.85 4.73 -3.27
C VAL A 204 -11.32 4.98 -4.70
N PHE A 205 -12.49 5.58 -4.85
CA PHE A 205 -12.94 6.18 -6.09
C PHE A 205 -12.53 7.65 -6.09
N ILE A 206 -11.92 8.10 -7.19
CA ILE A 206 -11.30 9.41 -7.31
C ILE A 206 -11.86 10.07 -8.57
N ALA A 207 -12.37 11.28 -8.43
CA ALA A 207 -12.94 12.06 -9.50
C ALA A 207 -12.37 13.48 -9.51
N ASN A 208 -12.02 13.96 -10.69
CA ASN A 208 -11.72 15.35 -10.97
C ASN A 208 -12.98 16.03 -11.53
N ASP A 209 -13.74 16.68 -10.66
CA ASP A 209 -14.94 17.41 -11.02
C ASP A 209 -14.59 18.87 -11.33
N HIS A 210 -14.16 19.11 -12.57
CA HIS A 210 -13.79 20.44 -13.07
C HIS A 210 -12.76 21.17 -12.18
N GLY A 211 -11.71 20.47 -11.75
CA GLY A 211 -10.67 21.00 -10.86
C GLY A 211 -10.97 20.79 -9.37
N THR A 212 -12.12 20.22 -9.03
CA THR A 212 -12.47 19.87 -7.65
C THR A 212 -12.25 18.38 -7.42
N LEU A 213 -11.38 18.04 -6.47
CA LEU A 213 -11.16 16.66 -6.05
C LEU A 213 -12.40 16.12 -5.32
N LYS A 214 -13.01 15.07 -5.87
CA LYS A 214 -14.05 14.28 -5.21
C LYS A 214 -13.56 12.85 -4.97
N THR A 215 -13.85 12.34 -3.78
CA THR A 215 -13.45 10.98 -3.38
C THR A 215 -14.57 10.28 -2.65
N CYS A 216 -14.68 8.96 -2.81
CA CYS A 216 -15.55 8.12 -1.98
C CYS A 216 -15.02 6.68 -1.92
N VAL A 217 -15.68 5.83 -1.12
CA VAL A 217 -15.34 4.40 -1.08
C VAL A 217 -15.71 3.76 -2.40
N TYR A 218 -14.76 3.05 -3.00
CA TYR A 218 -14.99 2.24 -4.19
C TYR A 218 -15.40 0.82 -3.80
N HIS A 219 -16.49 0.33 -4.39
CA HIS A 219 -16.94 -1.05 -4.27
C HIS A 219 -16.87 -1.68 -5.66
N LYS A 220 -16.08 -2.76 -5.81
CA LYS A 220 -16.01 -3.50 -7.07
C LYS A 220 -17.37 -4.15 -7.35
N GLU A 221 -17.89 -4.01 -8.57
CA GLU A 221 -19.22 -4.53 -8.94
C GLU A 221 -19.33 -6.05 -8.77
N ALA A 222 -18.24 -6.79 -8.99
CA ALA A 222 -18.17 -8.23 -8.82
C ALA A 222 -17.91 -8.67 -7.36
N ALA A 223 -17.64 -7.74 -6.43
CA ALA A 223 -17.41 -8.09 -5.04
C ALA A 223 -18.75 -8.22 -4.31
N GLU A 224 -19.07 -9.45 -3.89
CA GLU A 224 -20.16 -9.64 -2.95
C GLU A 224 -19.85 -8.89 -1.65
N PRO A 225 -20.86 -8.26 -1.02
CA PRO A 225 -20.68 -7.45 0.18
C PRO A 225 -20.52 -8.37 1.40
N TYR A 226 -19.58 -9.31 1.35
CA TYR A 226 -19.33 -10.22 2.45
C TYR A 226 -18.44 -9.57 3.49
N THR A 227 -18.90 -9.68 4.73
CA THR A 227 -18.08 -9.51 5.93
C THR A 227 -18.32 -10.71 6.83
N VAL A 228 -17.62 -10.78 7.96
CA VAL A 228 -17.81 -11.83 8.97
C VAL A 228 -19.30 -11.91 9.37
N PRO A 229 -20.00 -13.03 9.11
CA PRO A 229 -21.42 -13.18 9.47
C PRO A 229 -21.63 -13.09 10.97
N PHE A 230 -22.70 -12.44 11.45
CA PHE A 230 -22.90 -12.22 12.89
C PHE A 230 -23.14 -13.52 13.70
N ASN A 231 -23.58 -14.59 13.03
CA ASN A 231 -23.81 -15.92 13.60
C ASN A 231 -22.56 -16.83 13.58
N SER A 232 -21.42 -16.31 13.13
CA SER A 232 -20.16 -17.07 13.14
C SER A 232 -19.49 -17.06 14.52
N ASP A 233 -18.65 -18.05 14.80
CA ASP A 233 -17.98 -18.23 16.09
C ASP A 233 -16.72 -17.34 16.24
N HIS A 234 -16.90 -16.03 16.06
CA HIS A 234 -15.85 -15.05 16.27
C HIS A 234 -16.07 -14.27 17.57
N PRO A 235 -14.98 -13.84 18.25
CA PRO A 235 -15.09 -12.98 19.41
C PRO A 235 -15.88 -11.70 19.13
N HIS A 236 -16.67 -11.23 20.10
CA HIS A 236 -17.51 -10.03 19.94
C HIS A 236 -16.77 -8.77 19.47
N HIS A 237 -15.49 -8.63 19.83
CA HIS A 237 -14.70 -7.48 19.41
C HIS A 237 -14.47 -7.44 17.89
N THR A 238 -14.45 -8.59 17.21
CA THR A 238 -14.34 -8.68 15.74
C THR A 238 -15.53 -7.99 15.07
N PHE A 239 -16.75 -8.29 15.50
CA PHE A 239 -17.96 -7.65 14.97
C PHE A 239 -17.98 -6.14 15.21
N ARG A 240 -17.48 -5.68 16.37
CA ARG A 240 -17.34 -4.24 16.65
C ARG A 240 -16.31 -3.59 15.71
N ASN A 241 -15.19 -4.26 15.48
CA ASN A 241 -14.10 -3.76 14.64
C ASN A 241 -14.49 -3.71 13.16
N VAL A 242 -15.25 -4.69 12.66
CA VAL A 242 -15.82 -4.65 11.30
C VAL A 242 -16.60 -3.35 11.06
N ILE A 243 -17.52 -3.01 11.97
CA ILE A 243 -18.33 -1.79 11.85
C ILE A 243 -17.45 -0.54 12.00
N GLY A 244 -16.57 -0.53 13.01
CA GLY A 244 -15.71 0.63 13.28
C GLY A 244 -14.75 0.95 12.14
N THR A 245 -14.11 -0.06 11.56
CA THR A 245 -13.18 0.10 10.44
C THR A 245 -13.90 0.52 9.16
N ALA A 246 -15.07 -0.04 8.86
CA ALA A 246 -15.89 0.37 7.73
C ALA A 246 -16.34 1.84 7.84
N LEU A 247 -16.78 2.27 9.03
CA LEU A 247 -17.17 3.66 9.27
C LEU A 247 -15.98 4.62 9.23
N LEU A 248 -14.84 4.23 9.80
CA LEU A 248 -13.61 5.03 9.73
C LEU A 248 -13.16 5.24 8.29
N ARG A 249 -13.21 4.18 7.47
CA ARG A 249 -12.95 4.28 6.04
C ARG A 249 -13.95 5.19 5.33
N ALA A 250 -15.24 5.01 5.59
CA ALA A 250 -16.29 5.82 4.99
C ALA A 250 -16.10 7.32 5.24
N VAL A 251 -15.75 7.71 6.48
CA VAL A 251 -15.46 9.12 6.83
C VAL A 251 -14.23 9.62 6.10
N ARG A 252 -13.12 8.87 6.13
CA ARG A 252 -11.85 9.28 5.52
C ARG A 252 -11.97 9.46 4.01
N TYR A 253 -12.66 8.54 3.35
CA TYR A 253 -12.69 8.48 1.89
C TYR A 253 -13.72 9.40 1.26
N SER A 254 -14.85 9.65 1.93
CA SER A 254 -15.92 10.47 1.37
C SER A 254 -15.56 11.95 1.42
N SER A 255 -15.51 12.63 0.27
CA SER A 255 -15.18 14.07 0.21
C SER A 255 -16.35 14.97 0.61
N THR A 256 -17.58 14.47 0.57
CA THR A 256 -18.81 15.20 0.92
C THR A 256 -19.66 14.43 1.92
N LEU A 257 -20.52 15.13 2.66
CA LEU A 257 -21.46 14.52 3.60
C LEU A 257 -22.42 13.57 2.87
N SER A 258 -22.90 13.95 1.68
CA SER A 258 -23.78 13.11 0.86
C SER A 258 -23.14 11.77 0.50
N THR A 259 -21.87 11.78 0.05
CA THR A 259 -21.13 10.54 -0.24
C THR A 259 -20.92 9.67 1.00
N PHE A 260 -20.67 10.30 2.16
CA PHE A 260 -20.54 9.58 3.42
C PHE A 260 -21.85 8.93 3.85
N GLN A 261 -22.97 9.65 3.78
CA GLN A 261 -24.29 9.13 4.12
C GLN A 261 -24.71 7.99 3.18
N LYS A 262 -24.37 8.08 1.89
CA LYS A 262 -24.56 6.97 0.93
C LYS A 262 -23.79 5.73 1.39
N GLU A 263 -22.52 5.88 1.73
CA GLU A 263 -21.69 4.77 2.21
C GLU A 263 -22.20 4.19 3.55
N GLN A 264 -22.68 5.02 4.46
CA GLN A 264 -23.32 4.55 5.70
C GLN A 264 -24.54 3.66 5.42
N ARG A 265 -25.34 3.97 4.39
CA ARG A 265 -26.47 3.12 3.98
C ARG A 265 -25.96 1.80 3.43
N THR A 266 -24.94 1.81 2.56
CA THR A 266 -24.30 0.60 2.04
C THR A 266 -23.81 -0.31 3.16
N ILE A 267 -23.07 0.25 4.14
CA ILE A 267 -22.57 -0.51 5.29
C ILE A 267 -23.73 -1.11 6.11
N LYS A 268 -24.81 -0.35 6.35
CA LYS A 268 -25.98 -0.88 7.09
C LYS A 268 -26.62 -2.05 6.35
N LEU A 269 -26.82 -1.94 5.05
CA LEU A 269 -27.41 -3.00 4.23
C LEU A 269 -26.53 -4.25 4.24
N MET A 270 -25.22 -4.09 4.07
CA MET A 270 -24.24 -5.17 4.19
C MET A 270 -24.32 -5.89 5.54
N LEU A 271 -24.35 -5.15 6.64
CA LEU A 271 -24.41 -5.73 7.99
C LEU A 271 -25.72 -6.48 8.24
N LEU A 272 -26.85 -5.94 7.78
CA LEU A 272 -28.14 -6.62 7.86
C LEU A 272 -28.14 -7.92 7.05
N TYR A 273 -27.59 -7.89 5.84
CA TYR A 273 -27.41 -9.07 5.00
C TYR A 273 -26.53 -10.14 5.68
N MET A 274 -25.55 -9.72 6.50
CA MET A 274 -24.70 -10.59 7.31
C MET A 274 -25.29 -10.94 8.69
N ASN A 275 -26.60 -10.78 8.88
CA ASN A 275 -27.36 -11.13 10.11
C ASN A 275 -27.00 -10.33 11.37
N TYR A 276 -26.35 -9.17 11.24
CA TYR A 276 -26.13 -8.29 12.39
C TYR A 276 -27.47 -7.72 12.89
N THR A 277 -27.70 -7.76 14.20
CA THR A 277 -28.95 -7.24 14.76
C THR A 277 -29.07 -5.72 14.60
N PRO A 278 -30.26 -5.18 14.24
CA PRO A 278 -30.46 -3.73 14.10
C PRO A 278 -30.05 -2.93 15.35
N ARG A 279 -30.29 -3.48 16.54
CA ARG A 279 -29.89 -2.85 17.82
C ARG A 279 -28.37 -2.74 17.95
N PHE A 280 -27.63 -3.77 17.55
CA PHE A 280 -26.16 -3.74 17.58
C PHE A 280 -25.61 -2.75 16.56
N ILE A 281 -26.13 -2.76 15.34
CA ILE A 281 -25.76 -1.79 14.28
C ILE A 281 -25.99 -0.36 14.78
N TYR A 282 -27.19 -0.05 15.27
CA TYR A 282 -27.53 1.28 15.78
C TYR A 282 -26.61 1.73 16.90
N SER A 283 -26.38 0.86 17.90
CA SER A 283 -25.47 1.15 19.01
C SER A 283 -24.07 1.49 18.52
N ARG A 284 -23.51 0.73 17.57
CA ARG A 284 -22.16 0.95 17.07
C ARG A 284 -22.02 2.21 16.22
N PHE A 285 -22.98 2.49 15.35
CA PHE A 285 -23.00 3.73 14.57
C PHE A 285 -23.10 4.95 15.49
N HIS A 286 -24.00 4.90 16.48
CA HIS A 286 -24.14 5.98 17.45
C HIS A 286 -22.85 6.19 18.24
N SER A 287 -22.26 5.12 18.80
CA SER A 287 -20.98 5.22 19.52
C SER A 287 -19.87 5.82 18.67
N PHE A 288 -19.78 5.45 17.39
CA PHE A 288 -18.77 6.00 16.47
C PHE A 288 -18.93 7.52 16.30
N ILE A 289 -20.15 8.00 16.05
CA ILE A 289 -20.42 9.43 15.89
C ILE A 289 -20.15 10.17 17.21
N THR A 290 -20.62 9.66 18.35
CA THR A 290 -20.41 10.31 19.66
C THR A 290 -18.93 10.47 20.00
N ILE A 291 -18.10 9.45 19.75
CA ILE A 291 -16.65 9.50 20.03
C ILE A 291 -15.95 10.52 19.13
N HIS A 292 -16.43 10.72 17.90
CA HIS A 292 -15.68 11.45 16.87
C HIS A 292 -16.20 12.86 16.59
N ALA A 293 -17.48 13.13 16.81
CA ALA A 293 -18.14 14.43 16.58
C ALA A 293 -18.19 15.34 17.82
N LYS A 294 -17.89 14.86 19.03
CA LYS A 294 -18.00 15.63 20.30
C LYS A 294 -19.38 16.32 20.50
N THR A 295 -20.45 15.81 19.89
CA THR A 295 -21.79 16.39 20.05
C THR A 295 -22.43 15.86 21.33
N SER A 296 -22.36 16.64 22.40
CA SER A 296 -23.15 16.43 23.61
C SER A 296 -24.60 16.86 23.35
N ASN A 297 -25.32 16.14 22.48
CA ASN A 297 -26.78 16.07 22.45
C ASN A 297 -27.24 15.12 21.35
N ILE A 298 -27.76 13.97 21.79
CA ILE A 298 -28.63 12.97 21.15
C ILE A 298 -29.02 13.22 19.66
N GLN A 299 -28.07 13.25 18.73
CA GLN A 299 -28.36 13.09 17.31
C GLN A 299 -27.30 12.16 16.68
N PRO A 300 -27.70 10.98 16.16
CA PRO A 300 -26.77 9.98 15.62
C PRO A 300 -26.30 10.29 14.18
N PHE A 301 -26.52 11.52 13.69
CA PHE A 301 -26.28 11.91 12.31
C PHE A 301 -25.53 13.23 12.24
N ILE A 302 -24.54 13.28 11.35
CA ILE A 302 -23.89 14.53 10.95
C ILE A 302 -24.80 15.19 9.93
N HIS A 303 -25.28 16.39 10.23
CA HIS A 303 -26.22 17.13 9.38
C HIS A 303 -25.56 18.30 8.65
N ASP A 304 -24.39 18.75 9.14
CA ASP A 304 -23.68 19.88 8.58
C ASP A 304 -22.43 19.44 7.79
N GLU A 305 -22.25 20.03 6.61
CA GLU A 305 -21.13 19.73 5.70
C GLU A 305 -19.79 20.22 6.27
N ASN A 306 -19.77 21.34 7.01
CA ASN A 306 -18.54 21.86 7.60
C ASN A 306 -18.10 21.01 8.81
N GLU A 307 -19.05 20.59 9.66
CA GLU A 307 -18.81 19.64 10.74
C GLU A 307 -18.24 18.33 10.19
N PHE A 308 -18.85 17.79 9.12
CA PHE A 308 -18.32 16.59 8.45
C PHE A 308 -16.88 16.78 7.96
N ARG A 309 -16.59 17.89 7.28
CA ARG A 309 -15.23 18.20 6.79
C ARG A 309 -14.21 18.29 7.91
N ALA A 310 -14.58 18.90 9.04
CA ALA A 310 -13.70 19.00 10.21
C ALA A 310 -13.39 17.62 10.82
N ILE A 311 -14.42 16.77 11.00
CA ILE A 311 -14.26 15.39 11.48
C ILE A 311 -13.39 14.59 10.50
N ARG A 312 -13.68 14.68 9.20
CA ARG A 312 -12.92 14.00 8.16
C ARG A 312 -11.45 14.39 8.20
N GLN A 313 -11.14 15.69 8.27
CA GLN A 313 -9.74 16.12 8.33
C GLN A 313 -9.01 15.60 9.56
N LYS A 314 -9.67 15.67 10.72
CA LYS A 314 -9.14 15.07 11.95
C LYS A 314 -8.85 13.57 11.76
N MET A 315 -9.72 12.82 11.08
CA MET A 315 -9.50 11.38 10.84
C MET A 315 -8.40 11.08 9.84
N LEU A 316 -8.24 11.91 8.80
CA LEU A 316 -7.17 11.76 7.79
C LEU A 316 -5.79 11.99 8.42
N ASN A 317 -5.69 12.87 9.41
CA ASN A 317 -4.43 13.17 10.10
C ASN A 317 -3.98 12.07 11.07
N ILE A 318 -4.86 11.13 11.43
CA ILE A 318 -4.50 9.99 12.28
C ILE A 318 -3.82 8.93 11.41
N PRO A 319 -2.55 8.56 11.68
CA PRO A 319 -1.86 7.56 10.88
C PRO A 319 -2.56 6.21 10.86
N THR A 320 -2.43 5.49 9.76
CA THR A 320 -2.95 4.12 9.64
C THR A 320 -1.97 3.11 10.22
N ILE A 321 -2.45 1.88 10.47
CA ILE A 321 -1.57 0.79 10.91
C ILE A 321 -0.49 0.47 9.86
N PRO A 322 -0.81 0.38 8.54
CA PRO A 322 0.21 0.26 7.50
C PRO A 322 1.27 1.36 7.54
N GLU A 323 0.87 2.61 7.77
CA GLU A 323 1.80 3.73 7.89
C GLU A 323 2.72 3.58 9.09
N TYR A 324 2.17 3.27 10.27
CA TYR A 324 2.96 3.02 11.47
C TYR A 324 3.98 1.89 11.24
N ARG A 325 3.55 0.78 10.63
CA ARG A 325 4.44 -0.35 10.33
C ARG A 325 5.57 0.03 9.37
N MET A 326 5.29 0.81 8.34
CA MET A 326 6.31 1.26 7.39
C MET A 326 7.32 2.18 8.08
N THR A 327 6.85 3.16 8.87
CA THR A 327 7.73 4.05 9.64
C THR A 327 8.63 3.25 10.58
N SER A 328 8.08 2.31 11.35
CA SER A 328 8.88 1.47 12.26
C SER A 328 9.92 0.62 11.53
N ARG A 329 9.63 0.14 10.31
CA ARG A 329 10.62 -0.58 9.49
C ARG A 329 11.77 0.33 9.07
N ILE A 330 11.47 1.53 8.57
CA ILE A 330 12.49 2.52 8.15
C ILE A 330 13.37 2.94 9.34
N GLU A 331 12.78 3.13 10.52
CA GLU A 331 13.51 3.51 11.73
C GLU A 331 14.46 2.41 12.22
N SER A 332 14.08 1.13 12.08
CA SER A 332 14.92 0.02 12.52
C SER A 332 16.27 -0.08 11.80
N ASP A 333 16.37 0.43 10.56
CA ASP A 333 17.63 0.51 9.82
C ASP A 333 18.58 1.60 10.32
N ASN A 334 18.04 2.73 10.77
CA ASN A 334 18.87 3.85 11.23
C ASN A 334 19.64 3.49 12.51
N VAL A 335 19.15 2.50 13.28
CA VAL A 335 19.82 2.00 14.49
C VAL A 335 20.96 1.03 14.14
N THR A 336 20.89 0.30 13.02
CA THR A 336 21.95 -0.64 12.60
C THR A 336 23.07 -0.01 11.78
N SER A 337 22.93 1.26 11.37
CA SER A 337 23.97 2.01 10.66
C SER A 337 24.99 2.71 11.56
N ASP A 338 24.82 2.71 12.89
CA ASP A 338 25.72 3.36 13.85
C ASP A 338 26.55 2.30 14.63
N PRO A 339 27.85 2.13 14.33
CA PRO A 339 28.70 1.11 14.97
C PRO A 339 28.85 1.31 16.48
N GLU A 340 28.74 2.54 16.99
CA GLU A 340 28.91 2.86 18.43
C GLU A 340 27.69 2.48 19.28
N SER A 341 26.52 2.27 18.66
CA SER A 341 25.29 1.95 19.41
C SER A 341 25.22 0.48 19.87
N MET A 342 25.98 -0.42 19.25
CA MET A 342 25.98 -1.84 19.60
C MET A 342 26.64 -2.13 20.96
N GLU A 343 27.68 -1.38 21.35
CA GLU A 343 28.37 -1.62 22.64
C GLU A 343 27.53 -1.23 23.86
N THR A 344 26.66 -0.21 23.73
CA THR A 344 25.85 0.26 24.87
C THR A 344 24.63 -0.64 25.16
N SER A 345 24.16 -1.42 24.18
CA SER A 345 23.02 -2.33 24.34
C SER A 345 23.37 -3.64 25.06
N VAL A 346 24.61 -4.13 24.91
CA VAL A 346 25.08 -5.37 25.55
C VAL A 346 25.45 -5.14 27.03
N LEU A 347 25.85 -3.91 27.40
CA LEU A 347 26.17 -3.56 28.79
C LEU A 347 24.92 -3.29 29.65
N LYS A 348 23.81 -2.81 29.07
CA LYS A 348 22.57 -2.52 29.81
C LYS A 348 21.73 -3.76 30.15
N THR A 349 21.96 -4.90 29.51
CA THR A 349 21.19 -6.14 29.76
C THR A 349 21.77 -7.00 30.90
N LYS A 350 22.97 -6.69 31.42
CA LYS A 350 23.58 -7.40 32.55
C LYS A 350 23.37 -6.76 33.93
N SER A 351 22.88 -5.51 34.03
CA SER A 351 22.81 -4.81 35.33
C SER A 351 21.45 -4.85 36.05
N THR A 352 20.42 -5.51 35.51
CA THR A 352 19.05 -5.49 36.09
C THR A 352 18.56 -6.84 36.62
N LYS A 353 19.42 -7.86 36.73
CA LYS A 353 19.13 -9.10 37.47
C LYS A 353 19.99 -9.21 38.73
N SER A 354 19.81 -8.26 39.66
CA SER A 354 20.20 -8.40 41.06
C SER A 354 19.58 -7.25 41.84
N SER A 355 18.36 -7.45 42.37
CA SER A 355 17.90 -6.95 43.68
C SER A 355 16.37 -6.97 43.77
N LYS A 356 15.91 -7.68 44.82
CA LYS A 356 14.56 -7.80 45.38
C LYS A 356 13.59 -8.76 44.69
#